data_AF-A0A1D3SP04-F1
#
_entry.id   AF-A0A1D3SP04-F1
#
_cell.length_a   1.000
_cell.length_b   1.000
_cell.length_c   1.000
_cell.angle_alpha   90.00
_cell.angle_beta   90.00
_cell.angle_gamma   90.00
#
_symmetry.space_group_name_H-M   'P 1'
#
loop_
_entity.id
_entity.type
_entity.pdbx_description
1 polymer ?
#
loop_
_entity_poly.entity_id
_entity_poly.type
_entity_poly.pdbx_seq_one_letter_code
_entity_poly.pdbx_strand_id
1 'polypeptide(L)'
;MTDRNKNLRSPFSNRTSNNKTEKTSNIGENDTNIPKSENIDFSIEVKNSFNKDKVNNHKSNIHDVNDEDCKRIASFTDKGEKIKDRLYTSSDIEDDDLIDNLGSNDNIGMKQVKNSSARKRIYRVFYIRLFYALLLGIFGVLMQCYFIILSDSNYTMGDAPLKDRIHEIFNELPPYLNTRTINGCILFLLIFTLIRFGLFFPFLLSVTMFTRLTLMLSCFYCVRSIFIYVTTLPCPISTCQPLRNKSLFENLHAAYLIITSQVYECTDLVISGHTAFTTILKYFWFFYDKNVYIKVVIFFYCLCIYAVITISRFHYTVDVLMGYVFGASFFLVYHWILDIAAKRYAIHRSFYAKNSGYLGSFTDRCKLHNLFIWLIGNLEALDHRLNVAVSYDKEWSSFCPCKPVNSKSLIIRKKSVNNEEYYDFSEHFYHSYAGNGTISLSTIKYILHKIKCNRGIRNKN
;
A
#
# COMPACT_ATOMS: atom_id res chain seq x y z
N MET A 1 73.85 -21.25 -36.95
CA MET A 1 72.95 -22.38 -37.22
C MET A 1 71.52 -21.81 -37.27
N THR A 2 70.89 -21.57 -38.42
CA THR A 2 70.43 -22.47 -39.50
C THR A 2 69.16 -23.27 -39.13
N ASP A 3 68.08 -23.30 -39.92
CA ASP A 3 67.67 -22.49 -41.09
C ASP A 3 66.19 -22.81 -41.46
N ARG A 4 65.60 -22.06 -42.42
CA ARG A 4 64.30 -22.29 -43.13
C ARG A 4 63.03 -22.04 -42.30
N ASN A 5 62.11 -21.12 -42.60
CA ASN A 5 61.75 -20.31 -43.80
C ASN A 5 61.07 -21.08 -44.96
N LYS A 6 59.78 -20.77 -45.22
CA LYS A 6 59.19 -20.68 -46.57
C LYS A 6 57.86 -19.88 -46.60
N ASN A 7 57.77 -18.92 -47.52
CA ASN A 7 56.56 -18.16 -47.88
C ASN A 7 55.76 -18.87 -49.00
N LEU A 8 54.54 -18.39 -49.35
CA LEU A 8 54.26 -17.69 -50.64
C LEU A 8 52.76 -17.54 -51.03
N ARG A 9 52.40 -16.30 -51.39
CA ARG A 9 51.47 -15.84 -52.48
C ARG A 9 49.95 -16.11 -52.48
N SER A 10 49.21 -15.00 -52.62
CA SER A 10 48.03 -14.79 -53.48
C SER A 10 48.49 -14.28 -54.89
N PRO A 11 47.65 -13.73 -55.80
CA PRO A 11 46.18 -13.77 -55.99
C PRO A 11 45.79 -14.19 -57.45
N PHE A 12 44.50 -14.19 -57.83
CA PHE A 12 44.04 -13.91 -59.21
C PHE A 12 42.54 -13.50 -59.27
N SER A 13 42.01 -13.15 -60.45
CA SER A 13 40.84 -12.27 -60.62
C SER A 13 39.92 -12.57 -61.85
N ASN A 14 38.80 -11.81 -61.94
CA ASN A 14 38.00 -11.39 -63.11
C ASN A 14 36.69 -12.12 -63.54
N ARG A 15 35.59 -11.33 -63.54
CA ARG A 15 34.57 -11.12 -64.64
C ARG A 15 33.64 -12.31 -65.03
N THR A 16 32.42 -12.18 -65.58
CA THR A 16 31.53 -11.08 -66.09
C THR A 16 30.06 -11.63 -66.18
N SER A 17 28.94 -10.98 -66.57
CA SER A 17 28.54 -9.60 -67.01
C SER A 17 27.00 -9.45 -67.12
N ASN A 18 26.46 -8.26 -66.81
CA ASN A 18 25.23 -7.62 -67.37
C ASN A 18 23.85 -8.31 -67.14
N ASN A 19 22.66 -7.68 -67.32
CA ASN A 19 22.22 -6.34 -67.79
C ASN A 19 21.49 -5.59 -66.62
N LYS A 20 21.31 -4.25 -66.53
CA LYS A 20 20.63 -3.23 -67.39
C LYS A 20 19.15 -3.58 -67.70
N THR A 21 18.17 -2.67 -67.64
CA THR A 21 18.08 -1.22 -68.02
C THR A 21 17.08 -0.50 -67.07
N GLU A 22 17.29 0.72 -66.52
CA GLU A 22 16.91 2.07 -67.05
C GLU A 22 15.46 2.17 -67.66
N LYS A 23 14.66 3.25 -67.54
CA LYS A 23 14.89 4.69 -67.21
C LYS A 23 13.57 5.50 -67.02
N THR A 24 13.55 6.60 -66.20
CA THR A 24 12.81 7.92 -66.33
C THR A 24 11.27 7.99 -66.66
N SER A 25 10.47 9.06 -66.43
CA SER A 25 10.51 10.32 -65.63
C SER A 25 9.18 11.14 -65.75
N ASN A 26 9.00 12.18 -64.91
CA ASN A 26 8.21 13.44 -65.09
C ASN A 26 6.70 13.55 -64.73
N ILE A 27 6.44 14.51 -63.82
CA ILE A 27 5.51 15.69 -63.88
C ILE A 27 4.01 15.48 -64.22
N GLY A 28 3.13 16.01 -63.34
CA GLY A 28 1.73 16.33 -63.61
C GLY A 28 1.04 17.02 -62.41
N GLU A 29 0.22 18.05 -62.64
CA GLU A 29 -0.47 18.87 -61.63
C GLU A 29 -2.02 18.80 -61.80
N ASN A 30 -2.75 19.38 -60.83
CA ASN A 30 -4.17 19.79 -60.85
C ASN A 30 -5.31 18.76 -60.62
N ASP A 31 -5.84 18.84 -59.39
CA ASP A 31 -7.22 19.18 -59.04
C ASP A 31 -8.43 18.21 -59.04
N THR A 32 -9.28 18.44 -58.02
CA THR A 32 -10.67 18.01 -57.81
C THR A 32 -11.00 16.51 -57.72
N ASN A 33 -11.29 16.01 -56.51
CA ASN A 33 -12.68 15.87 -56.03
C ASN A 33 -12.78 15.30 -54.59
N ILE A 34 -13.79 15.77 -53.83
CA ILE A 34 -14.22 15.37 -52.47
C ILE A 34 -15.72 15.06 -52.63
N PRO A 35 -16.32 13.96 -52.07
CA PRO A 35 -16.35 13.66 -50.62
C PRO A 35 -16.24 12.15 -50.26
N LYS A 36 -15.89 11.76 -49.02
CA LYS A 36 -16.67 11.95 -47.77
C LYS A 36 -15.82 11.75 -46.51
N SER A 37 -16.17 12.48 -45.46
CA SER A 37 -15.69 12.30 -44.09
C SER A 37 -16.87 12.12 -43.13
N GLU A 38 -16.69 11.27 -42.12
CA GLU A 38 -17.57 11.21 -40.94
C GLU A 38 -16.73 11.52 -39.70
N ASN A 39 -16.81 12.77 -39.24
CA ASN A 39 -16.43 13.17 -37.88
C ASN A 39 -17.72 13.51 -37.14
N ILE A 40 -17.93 12.91 -35.97
CA ILE A 40 -19.08 13.19 -35.12
C ILE A 40 -18.71 14.28 -34.14
N ASP A 41 -19.25 15.47 -34.35
CA ASP A 41 -19.16 16.60 -33.42
C ASP A 41 -20.31 16.53 -32.40
N PHE A 42 -20.09 16.94 -31.16
CA PHE A 42 -21.11 16.95 -30.11
C PHE A 42 -21.20 18.34 -29.46
N SER A 43 -22.03 19.19 -30.04
CA SER A 43 -22.31 20.54 -29.56
C SER A 43 -23.32 20.54 -28.40
N ILE A 44 -23.07 21.38 -27.39
CA ILE A 44 -23.98 21.62 -26.27
C ILE A 44 -24.78 22.89 -26.59
N GLU A 45 -26.08 22.76 -26.83
CA GLU A 45 -26.96 23.93 -26.96
C GLU A 45 -27.75 24.18 -25.67
N VAL A 46 -27.54 25.35 -25.06
CA VAL A 46 -28.30 25.81 -23.89
C VAL A 46 -29.37 26.80 -24.34
N LYS A 47 -30.65 26.46 -24.11
CA LYS A 47 -31.78 27.39 -24.26
C LYS A 47 -32.73 27.28 -23.08
N ASN A 48 -32.88 28.38 -22.35
CA ASN A 48 -34.18 28.88 -21.90
C ASN A 48 -34.03 30.34 -21.49
N SER A 49 -34.59 31.24 -22.29
CA SER A 49 -34.65 32.67 -22.02
C SER A 49 -36.05 33.04 -21.53
N PHE A 50 -36.12 33.75 -20.40
CA PHE A 50 -37.29 34.56 -20.06
C PHE A 50 -36.84 35.89 -19.46
N ASN A 51 -37.44 36.98 -19.94
CA ASN A 51 -36.99 38.33 -19.68
C ASN A 51 -37.20 38.75 -18.22
N LYS A 52 -36.28 39.56 -17.70
CA LYS A 52 -36.65 40.70 -16.85
C LYS A 52 -35.63 41.83 -16.99
N ASP A 53 -36.16 43.04 -17.15
CA ASP A 53 -35.40 44.26 -17.39
C ASP A 53 -35.43 45.16 -16.14
N LYS A 54 -34.44 46.05 -16.02
CA LYS A 54 -34.35 47.17 -15.05
C LYS A 54 -34.34 46.88 -13.53
N VAL A 55 -33.12 46.98 -12.96
CA VAL A 55 -32.69 48.13 -12.12
C VAL A 55 -33.79 48.69 -11.17
N ASN A 56 -33.69 48.59 -9.83
CA ASN A 56 -32.69 49.32 -9.02
C ASN A 56 -32.65 48.94 -7.51
N ASN A 57 -31.55 49.33 -6.85
CA ASN A 57 -31.38 49.68 -5.41
C ASN A 57 -31.53 48.69 -4.21
N HIS A 58 -30.55 48.88 -3.32
CA HIS A 58 -30.50 48.72 -1.84
C HIS A 58 -30.43 47.35 -1.12
N LYS A 59 -29.33 47.21 -0.37
CA LYS A 59 -29.20 46.41 0.87
C LYS A 59 -30.01 47.02 2.02
N SER A 60 -30.62 46.17 2.85
CA SER A 60 -30.49 46.18 4.32
C SER A 60 -31.06 44.88 4.92
N ASN A 61 -30.59 44.48 6.11
CA ASN A 61 -31.00 43.24 6.81
C ASN A 61 -31.92 43.53 8.00
N ILE A 62 -32.49 42.46 8.61
CA ILE A 62 -33.16 42.40 9.93
C ILE A 62 -34.59 43.02 9.90
N HIS A 63 -35.68 42.28 10.17
CA HIS A 63 -35.94 41.56 11.43
C HIS A 63 -36.75 40.23 11.24
N ASP A 64 -37.24 39.67 12.35
CA ASP A 64 -37.58 38.26 12.52
C ASP A 64 -39.10 37.93 12.58
N VAL A 65 -39.38 36.63 12.70
CA VAL A 65 -40.62 35.97 13.16
C VAL A 65 -41.82 35.95 12.20
N ASN A 66 -42.11 34.75 11.66
CA ASN A 66 -43.35 34.03 12.02
C ASN A 66 -43.26 32.53 11.73
N ASP A 67 -43.74 31.71 12.66
CA ASP A 67 -44.00 30.27 12.48
C ASP A 67 -45.26 30.05 11.63
N GLU A 68 -45.20 29.20 10.60
CA GLU A 68 -46.37 28.45 10.07
C GLU A 68 -45.96 27.18 9.27
N ASP A 69 -44.92 27.27 8.43
CA ASP A 69 -44.65 26.24 7.39
C ASP A 69 -44.30 24.83 7.90
N CYS A 70 -43.83 24.69 9.15
CA CYS A 70 -43.44 23.38 9.72
C CYS A 70 -44.61 22.39 9.92
N LYS A 71 -45.87 22.76 9.62
CA LYS A 71 -47.04 21.86 9.72
C LYS A 71 -47.43 21.14 8.42
N ARG A 72 -46.87 21.49 7.24
CA ARG A 72 -47.35 20.97 5.94
C ARG A 72 -46.71 19.67 5.42
N ILE A 73 -45.66 19.15 6.05
CA ILE A 73 -44.98 17.91 5.59
C ILE A 73 -45.48 16.66 6.35
N ALA A 74 -46.22 16.82 7.45
CA ALA A 74 -46.71 15.73 8.29
C ALA A 74 -48.00 15.03 7.79
N SER A 75 -48.46 15.31 6.56
CA SER A 75 -49.79 14.89 6.06
C SER A 75 -49.78 14.00 4.81
N PHE A 76 -48.62 13.51 4.37
CA PHE A 76 -48.50 12.59 3.21
C PHE A 76 -47.71 11.31 3.53
N THR A 77 -48.08 10.65 4.64
CA THR A 77 -47.73 9.26 4.93
C THR A 77 -48.97 8.43 5.26
N ASP A 78 -49.89 8.27 4.30
CA ASP A 78 -50.67 7.03 4.23
C ASP A 78 -51.17 6.70 2.81
N LYS A 79 -50.66 5.58 2.29
CA LYS A 79 -51.18 4.71 1.22
C LYS A 79 -50.07 3.72 0.85
N GLY A 80 -50.17 2.49 1.38
CA GLY A 80 -49.21 1.44 1.09
C GLY A 80 -49.41 0.82 -0.29
N GLU A 81 -48.32 0.52 -1.00
CA GLU A 81 -48.35 -0.27 -2.23
C GLU A 81 -47.28 -1.36 -2.18
N LYS A 82 -47.65 -2.59 -2.57
CA LYS A 82 -46.77 -3.76 -2.55
C LYS A 82 -46.18 -3.98 -3.93
N ILE A 83 -44.88 -3.75 -4.09
CA ILE A 83 -44.13 -4.21 -5.28
C ILE A 83 -43.00 -5.14 -4.83
N LYS A 84 -42.89 -6.28 -5.52
CA LYS A 84 -41.88 -7.32 -5.33
C LYS A 84 -40.74 -7.16 -6.35
N ASP A 85 -39.77 -8.07 -6.25
CA ASP A 85 -38.69 -8.36 -7.18
C ASP A 85 -37.47 -7.38 -7.11
N ARG A 86 -36.22 -7.84 -7.15
CA ARG A 86 -35.76 -9.25 -7.25
C ARG A 86 -34.46 -9.55 -6.50
N LEU A 87 -34.46 -10.78 -6.01
CA LEU A 87 -33.37 -11.57 -5.43
C LEU A 87 -31.98 -11.37 -6.08
N TYR A 88 -30.95 -11.21 -5.25
CA TYR A 88 -29.61 -11.73 -5.52
C TYR A 88 -29.10 -12.43 -4.26
N THR A 89 -29.40 -13.73 -4.15
CA THR A 89 -28.99 -14.57 -3.01
C THR A 89 -27.52 -14.95 -3.13
N SER A 90 -26.69 -14.38 -2.25
CA SER A 90 -25.43 -14.97 -1.84
C SER A 90 -25.67 -15.69 -0.52
N SER A 91 -25.98 -16.99 -0.58
CA SER A 91 -26.17 -17.81 0.61
C SER A 91 -24.83 -18.09 1.30
N ASP A 92 -24.73 -17.82 2.60
CA ASP A 92 -24.55 -18.86 3.63
C ASP A 92 -24.17 -18.25 5.00
N ILE A 93 -24.53 -18.99 6.06
CA ILE A 93 -24.24 -18.75 7.49
C ILE A 93 -25.10 -17.65 8.13
N GLU A 94 -26.12 -18.10 8.85
CA GLU A 94 -26.79 -17.38 9.93
C GLU A 94 -25.81 -17.16 11.10
N ASP A 95 -25.81 -15.98 11.74
CA ASP A 95 -24.98 -15.67 12.92
C ASP A 95 -25.80 -14.83 13.94
N ASP A 96 -27.09 -15.16 14.09
CA ASP A 96 -28.08 -14.54 15.01
C ASP A 96 -28.50 -15.52 16.14
N ASP A 97 -27.53 -16.01 16.93
CA ASP A 97 -27.80 -16.92 18.06
C ASP A 97 -26.76 -16.80 19.19
N LEU A 98 -26.57 -15.58 19.72
CA LEU A 98 -25.52 -15.29 20.72
C LEU A 98 -25.91 -14.32 21.86
N ILE A 99 -27.18 -13.95 22.00
CA ILE A 99 -27.70 -13.24 23.18
C ILE A 99 -29.04 -13.81 23.61
N ASP A 100 -29.04 -15.06 24.09
CA ASP A 100 -30.01 -15.47 25.10
C ASP A 100 -29.49 -16.65 25.95
N ASN A 101 -30.23 -17.01 27.01
CA ASN A 101 -29.87 -18.01 28.03
C ASN A 101 -28.76 -17.58 29.02
N LEU A 102 -29.07 -16.56 29.83
CA LEU A 102 -28.35 -16.29 31.08
C LEU A 102 -29.09 -17.00 32.25
N GLY A 103 -28.97 -18.33 32.31
CA GLY A 103 -29.68 -19.16 33.30
C GLY A 103 -29.04 -20.53 33.56
N SER A 104 -29.19 -20.97 34.82
CA SER A 104 -28.76 -22.25 35.42
C SER A 104 -27.26 -22.64 35.36
N ASN A 105 -26.91 -23.64 36.19
CA ASN A 105 -25.54 -23.97 36.59
C ASN A 105 -24.95 -25.16 35.79
N ASP A 106 -23.67 -25.44 36.09
CA ASP A 106 -22.95 -26.68 35.83
C ASP A 106 -22.74 -27.10 34.36
N ASN A 107 -21.53 -26.81 33.85
CA ASN A 107 -20.62 -27.87 33.35
C ASN A 107 -19.24 -27.28 32.97
N ILE A 108 -18.23 -27.50 33.82
CA ILE A 108 -16.86 -26.98 33.62
C ILE A 108 -16.18 -27.61 32.38
N GLY A 109 -16.57 -28.81 31.96
CA GLY A 109 -15.97 -29.50 30.81
C GLY A 109 -16.32 -28.94 29.43
N MET A 110 -17.50 -28.33 29.25
CA MET A 110 -18.06 -28.13 27.89
C MET A 110 -17.79 -26.76 27.26
N LYS A 111 -17.47 -25.72 28.05
CA LYS A 111 -17.17 -24.37 27.52
C LYS A 111 -15.88 -24.30 26.68
N GLN A 112 -14.84 -25.05 27.06
CA GLN A 112 -13.51 -24.96 26.44
C GLN A 112 -13.49 -25.41 24.96
N VAL A 113 -14.42 -26.29 24.56
CA VAL A 113 -14.53 -26.79 23.18
C VAL A 113 -15.04 -25.70 22.22
N LYS A 114 -16.04 -24.90 22.63
CA LYS A 114 -16.55 -23.78 21.82
C LYS A 114 -15.46 -22.70 21.61
N ASN A 115 -14.75 -22.28 22.67
CA ASN A 115 -13.65 -21.31 22.55
C ASN A 115 -12.52 -21.81 21.64
N SER A 116 -12.15 -23.10 21.72
CA SER A 116 -11.12 -23.71 20.85
C SER A 116 -11.45 -23.58 19.36
N SER A 117 -12.71 -23.89 18.98
CA SER A 117 -13.18 -23.80 17.59
C SER A 117 -13.18 -22.36 17.08
N ALA A 118 -13.75 -21.41 17.84
CA ALA A 118 -13.79 -20.00 17.49
C ALA A 118 -12.38 -19.41 17.32
N ARG A 119 -11.44 -19.76 18.20
CA ARG A 119 -10.04 -19.33 18.12
C ARG A 119 -9.34 -19.88 16.86
N LYS A 120 -9.63 -21.13 16.47
CA LYS A 120 -9.13 -21.75 15.23
C LYS A 120 -9.72 -21.08 13.98
N ARG A 121 -11.00 -20.68 14.01
CA ARG A 121 -11.67 -19.87 12.96
C ARG A 121 -10.95 -18.52 12.76
N ILE A 122 -10.69 -17.79 13.85
CA ILE A 122 -9.97 -16.50 13.82
C ILE A 122 -8.55 -16.67 13.27
N TYR A 123 -7.75 -17.62 13.78
CA TYR A 123 -6.40 -17.83 13.26
C TYR A 123 -6.38 -18.15 11.76
N ARG A 124 -7.33 -18.97 11.27
CA ARG A 124 -7.45 -19.28 9.84
C ARG A 124 -7.63 -18.02 8.98
N VAL A 125 -8.50 -17.09 9.39
CA VAL A 125 -8.73 -15.84 8.64
C VAL A 125 -7.45 -15.02 8.51
N PHE A 126 -6.71 -14.81 9.62
CA PHE A 126 -5.47 -14.00 9.58
C PHE A 126 -4.39 -14.65 8.71
N TYR A 127 -4.23 -15.98 8.74
CA TYR A 127 -3.30 -16.68 7.86
C TYR A 127 -3.70 -16.57 6.38
N ILE A 128 -5.00 -16.62 6.06
CA ILE A 128 -5.50 -16.41 4.69
C ILE A 128 -5.23 -14.96 4.22
N ARG A 129 -5.48 -13.96 5.07
CA ARG A 129 -5.16 -12.56 4.75
C ARG A 129 -3.66 -12.31 4.56
N LEU A 130 -2.82 -12.90 5.41
CA LEU A 130 -1.36 -12.87 5.25
C LEU A 130 -0.93 -13.53 3.93
N PHE A 131 -1.52 -14.67 3.56
CA PHE A 131 -1.21 -15.34 2.29
C PHE A 131 -1.54 -14.46 1.07
N TYR A 132 -2.71 -13.78 1.06
CA TYR A 132 -3.03 -12.81 0.00
C TYR A 132 -2.07 -11.62 -0.02
N ALA A 133 -1.65 -11.10 1.14
CA ALA A 133 -0.65 -10.04 1.21
C ALA A 133 0.72 -10.48 0.68
N LEU A 134 1.15 -11.72 0.96
CA LEU A 134 2.38 -12.31 0.43
C LEU A 134 2.32 -12.52 -1.09
N LEU A 135 1.20 -13.00 -1.62
CA LEU A 135 1.00 -13.10 -3.08
C LEU A 135 1.08 -11.71 -3.75
N LEU A 136 0.45 -10.71 -3.16
CA LEU A 136 0.50 -9.34 -3.67
C LEU A 136 1.94 -8.78 -3.58
N GLY A 137 2.65 -9.02 -2.48
CA GLY A 137 4.07 -8.66 -2.32
C GLY A 137 4.99 -9.30 -3.36
N ILE A 138 4.83 -10.59 -3.64
CA ILE A 138 5.56 -11.31 -4.70
C ILE A 138 5.25 -10.68 -6.07
N PHE A 139 3.97 -10.41 -6.36
CA PHE A 139 3.55 -9.74 -7.59
C PHE A 139 4.20 -8.36 -7.74
N GLY A 140 4.15 -7.51 -6.71
CA GLY A 140 4.74 -6.16 -6.76
C GLY A 140 6.25 -6.15 -6.95
N VAL A 141 6.97 -7.10 -6.34
CA VAL A 141 8.43 -7.26 -6.53
C VAL A 141 8.76 -7.74 -7.94
N LEU A 142 8.07 -8.77 -8.46
CA LEU A 142 8.29 -9.28 -9.81
C LEU A 142 7.94 -8.24 -10.88
N MET A 143 6.85 -7.51 -10.68
CA MET A 143 6.40 -6.41 -11.54
C MET A 143 7.46 -5.29 -11.60
N GLN A 144 8.05 -4.90 -10.46
CA GLN A 144 9.14 -3.92 -10.46
C GLN A 144 10.41 -4.42 -11.13
N CYS A 145 10.84 -5.67 -10.85
CA CYS A 145 12.02 -6.23 -11.52
C CYS A 145 11.84 -6.28 -13.04
N TYR A 146 10.63 -6.60 -13.51
CA TYR A 146 10.31 -6.59 -14.95
C TYR A 146 10.36 -5.18 -15.55
N PHE A 147 9.80 -4.16 -14.90
CA PHE A 147 9.86 -2.79 -15.38
C PHE A 147 11.27 -2.17 -15.31
N ILE A 148 12.12 -2.59 -14.36
CA ILE A 148 13.57 -2.26 -14.37
C ILE A 148 14.24 -2.85 -15.62
N ILE A 149 14.03 -4.13 -15.92
CA ILE A 149 14.62 -4.79 -17.11
C ILE A 149 14.12 -4.12 -18.42
N LEU A 150 12.87 -3.65 -18.46
CA LEU A 150 12.35 -2.87 -19.59
C LEU A 150 13.00 -1.48 -19.71
N SER A 151 13.25 -0.78 -18.60
CA SER A 151 13.88 0.55 -18.63
C SER A 151 15.39 0.45 -18.95
N ASP A 152 16.11 -0.51 -18.36
CA ASP A 152 17.49 -0.87 -18.72
C ASP A 152 17.61 -1.23 -20.22
N SER A 153 16.57 -1.85 -20.80
CA SER A 153 16.56 -2.15 -22.24
C SER A 153 16.52 -0.92 -23.14
N ASN A 154 16.07 0.23 -22.62
CA ASN A 154 16.08 1.53 -23.31
C ASN A 154 17.33 2.37 -22.95
N TYR A 155 18.17 1.90 -22.03
CA TYR A 155 19.34 2.65 -21.55
C TYR A 155 20.47 2.73 -22.59
N THR A 156 21.01 3.94 -22.75
CA THR A 156 22.16 4.27 -23.60
C THR A 156 23.43 4.35 -22.75
N MET A 157 24.48 3.64 -23.18
CA MET A 157 25.80 3.73 -22.53
C MET A 157 26.50 5.04 -22.93
N GLY A 158 27.11 5.72 -21.96
CA GLY A 158 27.96 6.89 -22.19
C GLY A 158 27.31 8.25 -21.93
N ASP A 159 26.01 8.29 -21.59
CA ASP A 159 25.36 9.52 -21.14
C ASP A 159 26.02 10.08 -19.87
N ALA A 160 26.19 11.41 -19.83
CA ALA A 160 26.79 12.08 -18.67
C ALA A 160 25.83 12.07 -17.47
N PRO A 161 26.31 11.79 -16.24
CA PRO A 161 25.47 11.79 -15.05
C PRO A 161 24.92 13.20 -14.74
N LEU A 162 23.76 13.24 -14.08
CA LEU A 162 23.15 14.49 -13.61
C LEU A 162 24.04 15.14 -12.53
N LYS A 163 24.10 16.48 -12.54
CA LYS A 163 24.85 17.23 -11.53
C LYS A 163 24.13 17.23 -10.19
N ASP A 164 24.66 16.45 -9.26
CA ASP A 164 24.18 16.37 -7.88
C ASP A 164 25.18 17.02 -6.92
N ARG A 165 24.69 17.94 -6.08
CA ARG A 165 25.54 18.73 -5.18
C ARG A 165 26.25 17.91 -4.11
N ILE A 166 25.69 16.78 -3.68
CA ILE A 166 26.35 15.87 -2.74
C ILE A 166 27.43 15.07 -3.47
N HIS A 167 27.17 14.66 -4.73
CA HIS A 167 28.18 13.97 -5.56
C HIS A 167 29.34 14.88 -5.98
N GLU A 168 29.11 16.20 -6.09
CA GLU A 168 30.13 17.25 -6.32
C GLU A 168 30.93 17.61 -5.04
N ILE A 169 30.36 17.41 -3.85
CA ILE A 169 31.08 17.57 -2.57
C ILE A 169 31.97 16.34 -2.32
N PHE A 170 31.41 15.14 -2.45
CA PHE A 170 32.12 13.87 -2.27
C PHE A 170 32.69 13.36 -3.59
N ASN A 171 33.69 14.09 -4.12
CA ASN A 171 34.29 13.78 -5.43
C ASN A 171 34.87 12.36 -5.49
N GLU A 172 35.71 11.98 -4.53
CA GLU A 172 36.21 10.61 -4.38
C GLU A 172 35.18 9.71 -3.69
N LEU A 173 34.98 8.50 -4.23
CA LEU A 173 34.01 7.55 -3.69
C LEU A 173 34.66 6.74 -2.55
N PRO A 174 34.17 6.80 -1.29
CA PRO A 174 34.81 6.10 -0.18
C PRO A 174 34.73 4.57 -0.36
N PRO A 175 35.86 3.82 -0.37
CA PRO A 175 35.91 2.43 -0.87
C PRO A 175 35.16 1.40 -0.01
N TYR A 176 34.66 1.80 1.16
CA TYR A 176 33.81 0.99 2.04
C TYR A 176 32.30 1.15 1.76
N LEU A 177 31.89 2.17 0.99
CA LEU A 177 30.48 2.48 0.69
C LEU A 177 29.96 1.76 -0.56
N ASN A 178 30.11 0.44 -0.59
CA ASN A 178 29.61 -0.42 -1.67
C ASN A 178 28.15 -0.83 -1.44
N THR A 179 27.42 -1.24 -2.48
CA THR A 179 26.03 -1.71 -2.41
C THR A 179 25.78 -2.75 -1.32
N ARG A 180 26.74 -3.66 -1.09
CA ARG A 180 26.69 -4.67 -0.01
C ARG A 180 26.60 -4.03 1.39
N THR A 181 27.29 -2.91 1.61
CA THR A 181 27.26 -2.14 2.87
C THR A 181 25.89 -1.48 3.05
N ILE A 182 25.36 -0.84 2.00
CA ILE A 182 24.03 -0.20 1.99
C ILE A 182 22.95 -1.22 2.34
N ASN A 183 22.90 -2.33 1.58
CA ASN A 183 21.88 -3.36 1.73
C ASN A 183 22.05 -4.12 3.05
N GLY A 184 23.27 -4.24 3.57
CA GLY A 184 23.56 -4.74 4.92
C GLY A 184 22.96 -3.87 6.03
N CYS A 185 23.09 -2.54 5.96
CA CYS A 185 22.48 -1.62 6.94
C CYS A 185 20.94 -1.67 6.89
N ILE A 186 20.36 -1.72 5.69
CA ILE A 186 18.90 -1.82 5.50
C ILE A 186 18.37 -3.18 5.99
N LEU A 187 19.08 -4.26 5.69
CA LEU A 187 18.76 -5.62 6.17
C LEU A 187 18.87 -5.72 7.70
N PHE A 188 19.86 -5.08 8.32
CA PHE A 188 19.97 -4.99 9.78
C PHE A 188 18.75 -4.29 10.39
N LEU A 189 18.34 -3.15 9.83
CA LEU A 189 17.11 -2.45 10.27
C LEU A 189 15.87 -3.33 10.10
N LEU A 190 15.74 -4.04 8.97
CA LEU A 190 14.64 -4.98 8.75
C LEU A 190 14.63 -6.10 9.80
N ILE A 191 15.75 -6.78 10.02
CA ILE A 191 15.87 -7.88 10.99
C ILE A 191 15.54 -7.38 12.40
N PHE A 192 16.08 -6.23 12.81
CA PHE A 192 15.79 -5.64 14.11
C PHE A 192 14.30 -5.29 14.28
N THR A 193 13.67 -4.75 13.23
CA THR A 193 12.24 -4.43 13.17
C THR A 193 11.38 -5.71 13.25
N LEU A 194 11.73 -6.76 12.50
CA LEU A 194 11.04 -8.05 12.52
C LEU A 194 11.21 -8.78 13.86
N ILE A 195 12.36 -8.66 14.53
CA ILE A 195 12.53 -9.18 15.89
C ILE A 195 11.61 -8.41 16.86
N ARG A 196 11.64 -7.07 16.83
CA ARG A 196 10.84 -6.21 17.72
C ARG A 196 9.34 -6.42 17.60
N PHE A 197 8.82 -6.38 16.38
CA PHE A 197 7.37 -6.42 16.14
C PHE A 197 6.86 -7.84 15.84
N GLY A 198 7.74 -8.76 15.43
CA GLY A 198 7.42 -10.18 15.26
C GLY A 198 7.35 -10.94 16.58
N LEU A 199 8.38 -10.84 17.44
CA LEU A 199 8.54 -11.67 18.64
C LEU A 199 8.16 -10.96 19.94
N PHE A 200 8.41 -9.65 20.05
CA PHE A 200 8.17 -8.87 21.27
C PHE A 200 6.86 -8.07 21.25
N PHE A 201 5.88 -8.52 20.45
CA PHE A 201 4.58 -7.90 20.28
C PHE A 201 3.48 -8.99 20.21
N PRO A 202 2.21 -8.70 20.56
CA PRO A 202 1.15 -9.72 20.62
C PRO A 202 0.95 -10.45 19.28
N PHE A 203 0.85 -11.78 19.29
CA PHE A 203 1.09 -12.61 18.09
C PHE A 203 0.22 -12.27 16.87
N LEU A 204 -1.07 -12.01 17.07
CA LEU A 204 -1.96 -11.66 15.95
C LEU A 204 -1.74 -10.22 15.45
N LEU A 205 -1.38 -9.30 16.35
CA LEU A 205 -0.98 -7.95 16.00
C LEU A 205 0.36 -7.96 15.23
N SER A 206 1.30 -8.82 15.63
CA SER A 206 2.56 -9.14 14.93
C SER A 206 2.31 -9.64 13.51
N VAL A 207 1.41 -10.62 13.33
CA VAL A 207 0.95 -11.07 11.99
C VAL A 207 0.37 -9.91 11.18
N THR A 208 -0.49 -9.07 11.77
CA THR A 208 -1.02 -7.91 11.04
C THR A 208 0.04 -6.87 10.71
N MET A 209 1.06 -6.62 11.54
CA MET A 209 2.16 -5.69 11.18
C MET A 209 2.94 -6.18 9.96
N PHE A 210 3.17 -7.49 9.84
CA PHE A 210 3.83 -8.06 8.66
C PHE A 210 2.94 -7.98 7.41
N THR A 211 1.63 -8.21 7.55
CA THR A 211 0.63 -7.92 6.50
C THR A 211 0.68 -6.44 6.08
N ARG A 212 0.63 -5.49 7.02
CA ARG A 212 0.71 -4.03 6.76
C ARG A 212 1.96 -3.66 5.98
N LEU A 213 3.13 -4.12 6.44
CA LEU A 213 4.42 -3.87 5.80
C LEU A 213 4.42 -4.39 4.36
N THR A 214 3.94 -5.61 4.14
CA THR A 214 3.93 -6.25 2.81
C THR A 214 2.96 -5.54 1.86
N LEU A 215 1.77 -5.15 2.32
CA LEU A 215 0.79 -4.40 1.53
C LEU A 215 1.32 -3.01 1.14
N MET A 216 1.85 -2.23 2.10
CA MET A 216 2.39 -0.90 1.81
C MET A 216 3.56 -0.95 0.82
N LEU A 217 4.49 -1.90 0.99
CA LEU A 217 5.62 -2.08 0.08
C LEU A 217 5.18 -2.54 -1.31
N SER A 218 4.22 -3.46 -1.42
CA SER A 218 3.72 -3.88 -2.72
C SER A 218 3.04 -2.73 -3.47
N CYS A 219 2.18 -1.94 -2.81
CA CYS A 219 1.52 -0.82 -3.46
C CYS A 219 2.52 0.27 -3.85
N PHE A 220 3.56 0.50 -3.04
CA PHE A 220 4.67 1.38 -3.40
C PHE A 220 5.43 0.88 -4.63
N TYR A 221 5.87 -0.39 -4.66
CA TYR A 221 6.59 -0.95 -5.81
C TYR A 221 5.76 -0.93 -7.10
N CYS A 222 4.46 -1.28 -7.04
CA CYS A 222 3.57 -1.19 -8.20
C CYS A 222 3.48 0.24 -8.77
N VAL A 223 3.50 1.28 -7.93
CA VAL A 223 3.50 2.68 -8.38
C VAL A 223 4.89 3.10 -8.88
N ARG A 224 5.96 2.77 -8.14
CA ARG A 224 7.36 3.08 -8.50
C ARG A 224 7.73 2.55 -9.88
N SER A 225 7.28 1.34 -10.21
CA SER A 225 7.53 0.68 -11.50
C SER A 225 7.05 1.49 -12.70
N ILE A 226 5.93 2.21 -12.56
CA ILE A 226 5.41 3.09 -13.61
C ILE A 226 6.36 4.27 -13.84
N PHE A 227 6.90 4.85 -12.77
CA PHE A 227 7.88 5.94 -12.86
C PHE A 227 9.22 5.49 -13.47
N ILE A 228 9.74 4.32 -13.09
CA ILE A 228 10.97 3.73 -13.65
C ILE A 228 10.84 3.46 -15.15
N TYR A 229 9.65 3.04 -15.61
CA TYR A 229 9.39 2.76 -17.02
C TYR A 229 9.15 4.02 -17.86
N VAL A 230 8.44 5.01 -17.32
CA VAL A 230 8.12 6.26 -18.02
C VAL A 230 9.32 7.22 -18.07
N THR A 231 10.25 7.14 -17.12
CA THR A 231 11.41 8.03 -17.01
C THR A 231 12.69 7.24 -16.76
N THR A 232 13.58 7.20 -17.76
CA THR A 232 14.96 6.73 -17.61
C THR A 232 15.87 7.91 -17.25
N LEU A 233 16.78 7.75 -16.27
CA LEU A 233 17.82 8.73 -15.92
C LEU A 233 19.22 8.17 -16.27
N PRO A 234 20.21 9.01 -16.63
CA PRO A 234 21.59 8.57 -16.78
C PRO A 234 22.16 8.10 -15.44
N CYS A 235 22.95 7.03 -15.45
CA CYS A 235 23.50 6.44 -14.24
C CYS A 235 24.62 7.31 -13.62
N PRO A 236 24.65 7.50 -12.29
CA PRO A 236 25.79 8.13 -11.60
C PRO A 236 27.14 7.42 -11.85
N ILE A 237 27.10 6.14 -12.27
CA ILE A 237 28.26 5.29 -12.53
C ILE A 237 28.37 5.06 -14.05
N SER A 238 29.35 5.72 -14.68
CA SER A 238 29.57 5.67 -16.14
C SER A 238 29.92 4.28 -16.70
N THR A 239 30.34 3.34 -15.85
CA THR A 239 30.67 1.95 -16.22
C THR A 239 29.48 0.98 -16.09
N CYS A 240 28.25 1.47 -15.91
CA CYS A 240 27.08 0.61 -15.74
C CYS A 240 26.73 -0.19 -17.01
N GLN A 241 26.35 -1.46 -16.85
CA GLN A 241 25.95 -2.35 -17.94
C GLN A 241 24.47 -2.76 -17.78
N PRO A 242 23.56 -2.31 -18.65
CA PRO A 242 22.14 -2.51 -18.47
C PRO A 242 21.68 -3.93 -18.79
N LEU A 243 20.71 -4.42 -18.03
CA LEU A 243 20.02 -5.69 -18.24
C LEU A 243 19.10 -5.61 -19.46
N ARG A 244 19.47 -6.29 -20.55
CA ARG A 244 18.62 -6.38 -21.74
C ARG A 244 17.50 -7.40 -21.54
N ASN A 245 16.27 -7.03 -21.90
CA ASN A 245 15.08 -7.86 -21.96
C ASN A 245 15.27 -9.01 -22.96
N LYS A 246 14.90 -10.22 -22.57
CA LYS A 246 15.00 -11.43 -23.38
C LYS A 246 13.75 -12.32 -23.24
N SER A 247 13.93 -13.65 -23.26
CA SER A 247 12.86 -14.61 -23.01
C SER A 247 12.33 -14.52 -21.57
N LEU A 248 11.09 -14.98 -21.35
CA LEU A 248 10.43 -14.91 -20.05
C LEU A 248 11.24 -15.60 -18.93
N PHE A 249 11.84 -16.76 -19.21
CA PHE A 249 12.66 -17.48 -18.24
C PHE A 249 13.99 -16.78 -17.92
N GLU A 250 14.64 -16.17 -18.91
CA GLU A 250 15.84 -15.35 -18.68
C GLU A 250 15.52 -14.08 -17.88
N ASN A 251 14.37 -13.45 -18.14
CA ASN A 251 13.90 -12.29 -17.37
C ASN A 251 13.56 -12.67 -15.91
N LEU A 252 12.97 -13.85 -15.67
CA LEU A 252 12.77 -14.37 -14.30
C LEU A 252 14.09 -14.66 -13.59
N HIS A 253 15.10 -15.17 -14.31
CA HIS A 253 16.45 -15.34 -13.75
C HIS A 253 17.12 -13.99 -13.45
N ALA A 254 17.00 -13.00 -14.34
CA ALA A 254 17.48 -11.63 -14.10
C ALA A 254 16.77 -10.99 -12.89
N ALA A 255 15.45 -11.17 -12.74
CA ALA A 255 14.71 -10.72 -11.57
C ALA A 255 15.22 -11.38 -10.27
N TYR A 256 15.54 -12.69 -10.28
CA TYR A 256 16.20 -13.35 -9.16
C TYR A 256 17.56 -12.74 -8.81
N LEU A 257 18.38 -12.40 -9.81
CA LEU A 257 19.68 -11.73 -9.60
C LEU A 257 19.52 -10.32 -9.01
N ILE A 258 18.52 -9.54 -9.45
CA ILE A 258 18.18 -8.22 -8.86
C ILE A 258 17.74 -8.39 -7.40
N ILE A 259 16.79 -9.29 -7.13
CA ILE A 259 16.24 -9.57 -5.79
C ILE A 259 17.34 -10.04 -4.81
N THR A 260 18.36 -10.73 -5.30
CA THR A 260 19.51 -11.19 -4.49
C THR A 260 20.70 -10.21 -4.49
N SER A 261 20.57 -9.04 -5.12
CA SER A 261 21.63 -8.03 -5.28
C SER A 261 22.94 -8.58 -5.86
N GLN A 262 22.84 -9.49 -6.84
CA GLN A 262 23.96 -10.10 -7.55
C GLN A 262 24.33 -9.38 -8.85
N VAL A 263 23.43 -8.54 -9.36
CA VAL A 263 23.66 -7.59 -10.46
C VAL A 263 23.47 -6.15 -9.96
N TYR A 264 23.82 -5.18 -10.80
CA TYR A 264 23.56 -3.76 -10.56
C TYR A 264 22.79 -3.20 -11.75
N GLU A 265 21.60 -2.69 -11.47
CA GLU A 265 20.63 -2.13 -12.41
C GLU A 265 20.92 -0.66 -12.74
N CYS A 266 20.91 -0.29 -14.03
CA CYS A 266 21.31 1.07 -14.45
C CYS A 266 20.21 2.11 -14.31
N THR A 267 18.94 1.69 -14.30
CA THR A 267 17.77 2.58 -14.42
C THR A 267 16.86 2.67 -13.20
N ASP A 268 17.13 1.92 -12.12
CA ASP A 268 16.35 1.95 -10.86
C ASP A 268 16.58 3.23 -10.03
N LEU A 269 16.92 4.34 -10.67
CA LEU A 269 17.31 5.58 -10.03
C LEU A 269 16.07 6.33 -9.51
N VAL A 270 15.04 6.47 -10.35
CA VAL A 270 13.83 7.25 -10.08
C VAL A 270 13.11 6.79 -8.81
N ILE A 271 12.98 7.69 -7.84
CA ILE A 271 12.37 7.47 -6.51
C ILE A 271 13.05 6.31 -5.77
N SER A 272 13.99 6.58 -4.86
CA SER A 272 14.78 5.54 -4.21
C SER A 272 13.94 4.54 -3.41
N GLY A 273 13.86 3.29 -3.89
CA GLY A 273 13.13 2.20 -3.24
C GLY A 273 13.75 1.82 -1.88
N HIS A 274 15.08 1.78 -1.82
CA HIS A 274 15.85 1.61 -0.59
C HIS A 274 15.50 2.67 0.48
N THR A 275 15.32 3.92 0.05
CA THR A 275 14.94 5.03 0.94
C THR A 275 13.49 4.93 1.39
N ALA A 276 12.56 4.62 0.48
CA ALA A 276 11.14 4.44 0.81
C ALA A 276 10.92 3.29 1.78
N PHE A 277 11.55 2.14 1.55
CA PHE A 277 11.54 0.97 2.43
C PHE A 277 12.07 1.32 3.82
N THR A 278 13.25 1.94 3.90
CA THR A 278 13.86 2.41 5.16
C THR A 278 12.96 3.41 5.90
N THR A 279 12.23 4.25 5.17
CA THR A 279 11.29 5.23 5.73
C THR A 279 10.04 4.58 6.31
N ILE A 280 9.48 3.58 5.63
CA ILE A 280 8.37 2.79 6.15
C ILE A 280 8.80 2.07 7.44
N LEU A 281 9.98 1.44 7.48
CA LEU A 281 10.53 0.84 8.70
C LEU A 281 10.73 1.89 9.82
N LYS A 282 11.28 3.07 9.51
CA LYS A 282 11.41 4.19 10.47
C LYS A 282 10.06 4.54 11.10
N TYR A 283 9.00 4.60 10.29
CA TYR A 283 7.66 4.94 10.77
C TYR A 283 7.00 3.81 11.57
N PHE A 284 7.31 2.53 11.31
CA PHE A 284 6.93 1.46 12.24
C PHE A 284 7.47 1.71 13.66
N TRP A 285 8.74 2.09 13.82
CA TRP A 285 9.30 2.45 15.13
C TRP A 285 8.68 3.72 15.73
N PHE A 286 8.37 4.73 14.90
CA PHE A 286 7.82 6.00 15.39
C PHE A 286 6.37 5.87 15.90
N PHE A 287 5.54 5.05 15.24
CA PHE A 287 4.12 4.91 15.60
C PHE A 287 3.82 3.68 16.48
N TYR A 288 4.60 2.58 16.38
CA TYR A 288 4.32 1.33 17.10
C TYR A 288 5.25 1.01 18.27
N ASP A 289 6.28 1.82 18.55
CA ASP A 289 7.00 1.74 19.83
C ASP A 289 6.70 2.96 20.72
N LYS A 290 6.85 2.82 22.03
CA LYS A 290 6.65 3.92 23.00
C LYS A 290 7.96 4.58 23.46
N ASN A 291 9.11 3.95 23.24
CA ASN A 291 10.39 4.38 23.78
C ASN A 291 11.03 5.47 22.90
N VAL A 292 11.02 6.71 23.41
CA VAL A 292 11.59 7.88 22.72
C VAL A 292 13.07 7.69 22.39
N TYR A 293 13.87 7.08 23.28
CA TYR A 293 15.29 6.85 23.04
C TYR A 293 15.54 5.96 21.81
N ILE A 294 14.71 4.92 21.62
CA ILE A 294 14.81 4.06 20.43
C ILE A 294 14.41 4.83 19.19
N LYS A 295 13.37 5.69 19.25
CA LYS A 295 12.97 6.54 18.10
C LYS A 295 14.10 7.48 17.68
N VAL A 296 14.84 8.07 18.63
CA VAL A 296 16.01 8.92 18.37
C VAL A 296 17.15 8.12 17.72
N VAL A 297 17.48 6.92 18.24
CA VAL A 297 18.50 6.05 17.64
C VAL A 297 18.12 5.63 16.22
N ILE A 298 16.87 5.21 16.00
CA ILE A 298 16.35 4.82 14.68
C ILE A 298 16.30 6.02 13.73
N PHE A 299 16.00 7.23 14.21
CA PHE A 299 16.04 8.46 13.40
C PHE A 299 17.44 8.71 12.82
N PHE A 300 18.46 8.73 13.68
CA PHE A 300 19.84 8.93 13.24
C PHE A 300 20.35 7.77 12.39
N TYR A 301 20.00 6.53 12.71
CA TYR A 301 20.38 5.36 11.89
C TYR A 301 19.81 5.43 10.46
N CYS A 302 18.53 5.81 10.31
CA CYS A 302 17.94 6.02 9.00
C CYS A 302 18.54 7.24 8.27
N LEU A 303 18.88 8.32 8.98
CA LEU A 303 19.59 9.46 8.40
C LEU A 303 20.97 9.08 7.86
N CYS A 304 21.70 8.23 8.58
CA CYS A 304 22.97 7.65 8.12
C CYS A 304 22.78 6.78 6.87
N ILE A 305 21.73 5.95 6.81
CA ILE A 305 21.39 5.17 5.60
C ILE A 305 21.14 6.12 4.42
N TYR A 306 20.33 7.16 4.58
CA TYR A 306 20.02 8.12 3.51
C TYR A 306 21.30 8.81 3.00
N ALA A 307 22.17 9.26 3.90
CA ALA A 307 23.44 9.89 3.53
C ALA A 307 24.38 8.90 2.82
N VAL A 308 24.47 7.66 3.29
CA VAL A 308 25.27 6.59 2.67
C VAL A 308 24.77 6.25 1.26
N ILE A 309 23.46 6.18 1.03
CA ILE A 309 22.86 5.96 -0.29
C ILE A 309 23.28 7.05 -1.29
N THR A 310 23.27 8.32 -0.87
CA THR A 310 23.67 9.43 -1.73
C THR A 310 25.20 9.47 -1.96
N ILE A 311 26.01 9.36 -0.90
CA ILE A 311 27.48 9.49 -0.98
C ILE A 311 28.12 8.34 -1.75
N SER A 312 27.53 7.14 -1.69
CA SER A 312 27.93 5.98 -2.53
C SER A 312 27.57 6.12 -4.02
N ARG A 313 26.93 7.23 -4.42
CA ARG A 313 26.37 7.44 -5.76
C ARG A 313 25.38 6.35 -6.20
N PHE A 314 24.76 5.65 -5.25
CA PHE A 314 23.79 4.59 -5.53
C PHE A 314 22.43 5.15 -5.99
N HIS A 315 22.03 6.31 -5.48
CA HIS A 315 20.98 7.16 -6.06
C HIS A 315 21.42 8.64 -6.06
N TYR A 316 20.73 9.48 -6.83
CA TYR A 316 20.84 10.93 -6.68
C TYR A 316 20.10 11.40 -5.40
N THR A 317 20.51 12.56 -4.85
CA THR A 317 19.91 13.19 -3.67
C THR A 317 18.41 13.41 -3.85
N VAL A 318 17.98 13.79 -5.06
CA VAL A 318 16.57 14.04 -5.37
C VAL A 318 15.73 12.76 -5.28
N ASP A 319 16.28 11.61 -5.67
CA ASP A 319 15.60 10.31 -5.58
C ASP A 319 15.51 9.80 -4.14
N VAL A 320 16.52 10.10 -3.31
CA VAL A 320 16.46 9.85 -1.86
C VAL A 320 15.39 10.74 -1.21
N LEU A 321 15.32 12.03 -1.54
CA LEU A 321 14.28 12.92 -1.05
C LEU A 321 12.87 12.49 -1.51
N MET A 322 12.71 12.11 -2.78
CA MET A 322 11.44 11.54 -3.27
C MET A 322 11.11 10.22 -2.59
N GLY A 323 12.06 9.30 -2.43
CA GLY A 323 11.88 8.04 -1.71
C GLY A 323 11.43 8.25 -0.27
N TYR A 324 11.96 9.28 0.41
CA TYR A 324 11.51 9.67 1.75
C TYR A 324 10.06 10.17 1.74
N VAL A 325 9.72 11.10 0.83
CA VAL A 325 8.36 11.66 0.70
C VAL A 325 7.35 10.56 0.37
N PHE A 326 7.60 9.74 -0.65
CA PHE A 326 6.70 8.64 -1.04
C PHE A 326 6.57 7.59 0.07
N GLY A 327 7.67 7.14 0.68
CA GLY A 327 7.63 6.18 1.79
C GLY A 327 6.83 6.69 3.00
N ALA A 328 6.98 7.98 3.32
CA ALA A 328 6.17 8.65 4.34
C ALA A 328 4.69 8.75 3.95
N SER A 329 4.38 9.15 2.71
CA SER A 329 3.02 9.28 2.19
C SER A 329 2.28 7.94 2.17
N PHE A 330 2.89 6.87 1.68
CA PHE A 330 2.30 5.53 1.68
C PHE A 330 1.95 5.06 3.10
N PHE A 331 2.86 5.26 4.07
CA PHE A 331 2.58 4.92 5.46
C PHE A 331 1.44 5.76 6.04
N LEU A 332 1.47 7.09 5.88
CA LEU A 332 0.47 7.98 6.48
C LEU A 332 -0.93 7.78 5.86
N VAL A 333 -1.03 7.65 4.54
CA VAL A 333 -2.30 7.39 3.85
C VAL A 333 -2.88 6.03 4.23
N TYR A 334 -2.05 4.98 4.34
CA TYR A 334 -2.50 3.66 4.80
C TYR A 334 -3.11 3.71 6.21
N HIS A 335 -2.42 4.36 7.16
CA HIS A 335 -2.87 4.43 8.55
C HIS A 335 -4.07 5.38 8.75
N TRP A 336 -4.20 6.42 7.91
CA TRP A 336 -5.38 7.28 7.87
C TRP A 336 -6.63 6.53 7.39
N ILE A 337 -6.52 5.77 6.29
CA ILE A 337 -7.63 4.95 5.76
C ILE A 337 -8.00 3.84 6.75
N LEU A 338 -7.01 3.24 7.43
CA LEU A 338 -7.21 2.25 8.49
C LEU A 338 -7.97 2.81 9.70
N ASP A 339 -7.63 4.01 10.19
CA ASP A 339 -8.33 4.68 11.30
C ASP A 339 -9.79 4.99 10.93
N ILE A 340 -10.04 5.49 9.71
CA ILE A 340 -11.39 5.68 9.19
C ILE A 340 -12.16 4.35 9.13
N ALA A 341 -11.53 3.28 8.61
CA ALA A 341 -12.14 1.95 8.54
C ALA A 341 -12.50 1.40 9.93
N ALA A 342 -11.61 1.57 10.92
CA ALA A 342 -11.82 1.13 12.29
C ALA A 342 -12.99 1.88 12.95
N LYS A 343 -13.01 3.22 12.84
CA LYS A 343 -14.07 4.08 13.40
C LYS A 343 -15.41 3.82 12.73
N ARG A 344 -15.45 3.71 11.41
CA ARG A 344 -16.67 3.41 10.64
C ARG A 344 -17.24 2.03 11.00
N TYR A 345 -16.39 1.00 11.13
CA TYR A 345 -16.83 -0.33 11.57
C TYR A 345 -17.34 -0.32 13.02
N ALA A 346 -16.68 0.43 13.92
CA ALA A 346 -17.11 0.53 15.31
C ALA A 346 -18.53 1.14 15.43
N ILE A 347 -18.81 2.23 14.71
CA ILE A 347 -20.12 2.92 14.77
C ILE A 347 -21.21 2.17 13.99
N HIS A 348 -20.90 1.62 12.80
CA HIS A 348 -21.92 1.11 11.87
C HIS A 348 -21.87 -0.40 11.59
N ARG A 349 -20.92 -1.14 12.18
CA ARG A 349 -20.65 -2.57 11.90
C ARG A 349 -20.40 -2.90 10.42
N SER A 350 -20.00 -1.89 9.64
CA SER A 350 -19.76 -1.98 8.19
C SER A 350 -18.64 -1.02 7.78
N PHE A 351 -17.88 -1.37 6.74
CA PHE A 351 -16.90 -0.47 6.11
C PHE A 351 -17.51 0.44 5.04
N TYR A 352 -18.75 0.16 4.60
CA TYR A 352 -19.44 0.96 3.59
C TYR A 352 -19.99 2.27 4.18
N ALA A 353 -19.95 3.36 3.40
CA ALA A 353 -20.61 4.62 3.76
C ALA A 353 -22.13 4.49 3.56
N LYS A 354 -22.92 4.64 4.63
CA LYS A 354 -24.39 4.49 4.58
C LYS A 354 -25.08 5.62 3.80
N ASN A 355 -24.50 6.83 3.81
CA ASN A 355 -25.03 8.02 3.14
C ASN A 355 -24.04 8.54 2.07
N SER A 356 -23.87 7.82 0.96
CA SER A 356 -22.92 8.15 -0.12
C SER A 356 -23.39 9.26 -1.09
N GLY A 357 -24.32 10.13 -0.64
CA GLY A 357 -24.85 11.26 -1.42
C GLY A 357 -24.17 12.60 -1.09
N TYR A 358 -24.68 13.70 -1.67
CA TYR A 358 -24.13 15.04 -1.45
C TYR A 358 -24.30 15.59 -0.02
N LEU A 359 -25.15 14.98 0.83
CA LEU A 359 -25.19 15.26 2.27
C LEU A 359 -24.05 14.57 3.06
N GLY A 360 -23.32 13.62 2.46
CA GLY A 360 -22.16 12.98 3.08
C GLY A 360 -20.94 13.89 3.15
N SER A 361 -19.96 13.51 3.97
CA SER A 361 -18.68 14.23 4.06
C SER A 361 -17.94 14.21 2.72
N PHE A 362 -16.96 15.12 2.54
CA PHE A 362 -16.21 15.20 1.28
C PHE A 362 -15.52 13.88 0.90
N THR A 363 -14.97 13.16 1.89
CA THR A 363 -14.37 11.83 1.70
C THR A 363 -15.40 10.74 1.39
N ASP A 364 -16.60 10.79 1.98
CA ASP A 364 -17.67 9.81 1.71
C ASP A 364 -18.22 9.91 0.27
N ARG A 365 -18.09 11.07 -0.40
CA ARG A 365 -18.48 11.24 -1.81
C ARG A 365 -17.52 10.56 -2.78
N CYS A 366 -16.26 10.34 -2.37
CA CYS A 366 -15.25 9.70 -3.22
C CYS A 366 -15.41 8.17 -3.22
N LYS A 367 -16.02 7.61 -4.29
CA LYS A 367 -16.19 6.15 -4.47
C LYS A 367 -14.86 5.39 -4.35
N LEU A 368 -13.76 5.93 -4.89
CA LEU A 368 -12.43 5.33 -4.82
C LEU A 368 -11.87 5.28 -3.39
N HIS A 369 -12.06 6.35 -2.61
CA HIS A 369 -11.66 6.38 -1.19
C HIS A 369 -12.47 5.36 -0.36
N ASN A 370 -13.78 5.26 -0.59
CA ASN A 370 -14.62 4.23 0.04
C ASN A 370 -14.20 2.81 -0.34
N LEU A 371 -13.79 2.57 -1.59
CA LEU A 371 -13.25 1.29 -2.02
C LEU A 371 -11.96 0.94 -1.25
N PHE A 372 -11.05 1.90 -1.05
CA PHE A 372 -9.84 1.69 -0.24
C PHE A 372 -10.15 1.44 1.24
N ILE A 373 -11.12 2.16 1.85
CA ILE A 373 -11.58 1.92 3.23
C ILE A 373 -12.09 0.47 3.37
N TRP A 374 -12.94 0.03 2.44
CA TRP A 374 -13.46 -1.33 2.42
C TRP A 374 -12.35 -2.37 2.20
N LEU A 375 -11.43 -2.12 1.26
CA LEU A 375 -10.34 -3.04 0.93
C LEU A 375 -9.39 -3.23 2.12
N ILE A 376 -8.93 -2.16 2.76
CA ILE A 376 -8.03 -2.22 3.93
C ILE A 376 -8.72 -2.87 5.12
N GLY A 377 -9.98 -2.50 5.42
CA GLY A 377 -10.75 -3.13 6.51
C GLY A 377 -10.89 -4.64 6.36
N ASN A 378 -11.17 -5.12 5.14
CA ASN A 378 -11.25 -6.55 4.84
C ASN A 378 -9.88 -7.25 4.85
N LEU A 379 -8.85 -6.66 4.22
CA LEU A 379 -7.50 -7.24 4.16
C LEU A 379 -6.86 -7.37 5.54
N GLU A 380 -7.16 -6.48 6.49
CA GLU A 380 -6.67 -6.59 7.87
C GLU A 380 -7.47 -7.54 8.77
N ALA A 381 -8.63 -8.06 8.32
CA ALA A 381 -9.63 -8.71 9.18
C ALA A 381 -10.03 -7.81 10.37
N LEU A 382 -10.16 -6.50 10.11
CA LEU A 382 -10.36 -5.46 11.11
C LEU A 382 -11.69 -5.60 11.85
N ASP A 383 -12.69 -6.15 11.17
CA ASP A 383 -13.99 -6.57 11.70
C ASP A 383 -13.83 -7.63 12.81
N HIS A 384 -13.13 -8.73 12.52
CA HIS A 384 -12.85 -9.79 13.48
C HIS A 384 -12.00 -9.28 14.64
N ARG A 385 -11.04 -8.38 14.38
CA ARG A 385 -10.19 -7.75 15.41
C ARG A 385 -11.01 -6.91 16.39
N LEU A 386 -11.87 -6.03 15.87
CA LEU A 386 -12.72 -5.18 16.70
C LEU A 386 -13.77 -6.01 17.45
N ASN A 387 -14.34 -7.04 16.83
CA ASN A 387 -15.28 -7.96 17.51
C ASN A 387 -14.63 -8.74 18.66
N VAL A 388 -13.37 -9.19 18.49
CA VAL A 388 -12.61 -9.81 19.60
C VAL A 388 -12.20 -8.79 20.67
N ALA A 389 -11.99 -7.52 20.32
CA ALA A 389 -11.73 -6.48 21.31
C ALA A 389 -12.99 -6.10 22.14
N VAL A 390 -14.19 -6.35 21.59
CA VAL A 390 -15.49 -6.18 22.27
C VAL A 390 -15.79 -7.34 23.21
N SER A 391 -15.32 -8.56 22.93
CA SER A 391 -15.63 -9.74 23.75
C SER A 391 -14.78 -9.81 25.02
N TYR A 392 -15.47 -9.87 26.17
CA TYR A 392 -14.90 -9.63 27.51
C TYR A 392 -14.03 -10.77 28.07
N ASP A 393 -13.71 -11.80 27.28
CA ASP A 393 -13.12 -13.03 27.81
C ASP A 393 -11.61 -12.88 28.13
N LYS A 394 -11.19 -13.30 29.33
CA LYS A 394 -9.81 -13.11 29.81
C LYS A 394 -8.78 -13.90 28.98
N GLU A 395 -9.22 -14.88 28.19
CA GLU A 395 -8.39 -15.68 27.29
C GLU A 395 -7.82 -14.89 26.09
N TRP A 396 -8.37 -13.70 25.76
CA TRP A 396 -7.93 -12.85 24.64
C TRP A 396 -6.81 -11.86 25.00
N SER A 397 -6.08 -12.09 26.09
CA SER A 397 -4.86 -11.32 26.48
C SER A 397 -3.72 -11.35 25.44
N SER A 398 -3.83 -12.17 24.39
CA SER A 398 -2.96 -12.14 23.20
C SER A 398 -3.31 -11.06 22.17
N PHE A 399 -4.28 -10.18 22.46
CA PHE A 399 -4.78 -9.15 21.54
C PHE A 399 -4.52 -7.73 22.07
N CYS A 400 -4.86 -7.46 23.34
CA CYS A 400 -4.51 -6.25 24.07
C CYS A 400 -3.84 -6.66 25.39
N PRO A 401 -2.68 -6.09 25.79
CA PRO A 401 -2.15 -6.23 27.15
C PRO A 401 -2.92 -5.38 28.18
N CYS A 402 -4.02 -4.79 27.74
CA CYS A 402 -4.90 -3.86 28.41
C CYS A 402 -5.79 -4.62 29.42
N LYS A 403 -6.16 -3.99 30.54
CA LYS A 403 -7.16 -4.61 31.44
C LYS A 403 -8.48 -4.78 30.67
N PRO A 404 -9.20 -5.92 30.83
CA PRO A 404 -10.45 -6.14 30.11
C PRO A 404 -11.49 -5.10 30.52
N VAL A 405 -12.26 -4.62 29.54
CA VAL A 405 -13.25 -3.54 29.71
C VAL A 405 -14.56 -3.99 29.06
N ASN A 406 -15.71 -3.63 29.64
CA ASN A 406 -17.01 -4.03 29.09
C ASN A 406 -17.25 -3.47 27.67
N SER A 407 -18.03 -4.17 26.86
CA SER A 407 -18.36 -3.78 25.47
C SER A 407 -18.83 -2.32 25.32
N LYS A 408 -19.61 -1.82 26.28
CA LYS A 408 -20.09 -0.42 26.38
C LYS A 408 -18.99 0.65 26.59
N SER A 409 -17.71 0.28 26.63
CA SER A 409 -16.57 1.20 26.86
C SER A 409 -15.72 1.50 25.62
N LEU A 410 -15.91 0.77 24.51
CA LEU A 410 -15.13 1.00 23.29
C LEU A 410 -15.53 2.30 22.58
N ILE A 411 -16.82 2.66 22.69
CA ILE A 411 -17.41 3.88 22.13
C ILE A 411 -18.26 4.52 23.22
N ILE A 412 -18.01 5.79 23.51
CA ILE A 412 -18.78 6.60 24.46
C ILE A 412 -19.52 7.66 23.64
N ARG A 413 -20.83 7.45 23.43
CA ARG A 413 -21.70 8.47 22.80
C ARG A 413 -21.90 9.61 23.79
N LYS A 414 -21.48 10.81 23.39
CA LYS A 414 -21.59 12.05 24.18
C LYS A 414 -22.44 13.06 23.41
N LYS A 415 -22.94 14.08 24.10
CA LYS A 415 -23.56 15.27 23.48
C LYS A 415 -22.68 16.49 23.72
N SER A 416 -22.58 17.37 22.73
CA SER A 416 -21.98 18.69 22.88
C SER A 416 -22.91 19.61 23.67
N VAL A 417 -22.42 20.79 24.07
CA VAL A 417 -23.24 21.85 24.67
C VAL A 417 -24.39 22.26 23.74
N ASN A 418 -24.21 22.10 22.43
CA ASN A 418 -25.20 22.39 21.39
C ASN A 418 -26.14 21.20 21.09
N ASN A 419 -26.19 20.18 21.97
CA ASN A 419 -26.91 18.91 21.78
C ASN A 419 -26.43 18.02 20.61
N GLU A 420 -25.37 18.38 19.90
CA GLU A 420 -24.81 17.58 18.80
C GLU A 420 -24.24 16.27 19.35
N GLU A 421 -24.57 15.15 18.72
CA GLU A 421 -24.07 13.85 19.17
C GLU A 421 -22.70 13.53 18.56
N TYR A 422 -21.74 13.17 19.41
CA TYR A 422 -20.42 12.74 18.97
C TYR A 422 -20.00 11.43 19.65
N TYR A 423 -19.08 10.72 18.99
CA TYR A 423 -18.54 9.45 19.46
C TYR A 423 -17.11 9.65 19.94
N ASP A 424 -16.89 9.41 21.22
CA ASP A 424 -15.56 9.33 21.83
C ASP A 424 -15.10 7.86 21.87
N PHE A 425 -13.80 7.61 21.72
CA PHE A 425 -13.22 6.28 21.54
C PHE A 425 -12.16 6.01 22.60
N SER A 426 -12.28 4.88 23.32
CA SER A 426 -11.34 4.60 24.41
C SER A 426 -9.97 4.14 23.94
N GLU A 427 -8.96 4.25 24.81
CA GLU A 427 -7.61 3.72 24.55
C GLU A 427 -7.63 2.24 24.12
N HIS A 428 -8.53 1.43 24.67
CA HIS A 428 -8.69 0.01 24.31
C HIS A 428 -9.12 -0.17 22.84
N PHE A 429 -9.93 0.75 22.28
CA PHE A 429 -10.26 0.75 20.85
C PHE A 429 -8.99 0.96 20.02
N TYR A 430 -8.23 2.02 20.29
CA TYR A 430 -6.99 2.32 19.57
C TYR A 430 -5.94 1.20 19.73
N HIS A 431 -5.74 0.70 20.95
CA HIS A 431 -4.83 -0.40 21.24
C HIS A 431 -5.24 -1.72 20.56
N SER A 432 -6.51 -1.95 20.23
CA SER A 432 -6.94 -3.17 19.53
C SER A 432 -6.45 -3.26 18.08
N TYR A 433 -6.44 -2.12 17.37
CA TYR A 433 -6.01 -2.08 15.96
C TYR A 433 -4.56 -1.60 15.78
N ALA A 434 -4.06 -0.71 16.64
CA ALA A 434 -2.68 -0.19 16.59
C ALA A 434 -1.71 -0.85 17.58
N GLY A 435 -2.19 -1.34 18.73
CA GLY A 435 -1.34 -1.74 19.87
C GLY A 435 -0.97 -0.56 20.78
N ASN A 436 -0.38 -0.86 21.93
CA ASN A 436 0.01 0.14 22.95
C ASN A 436 1.53 0.43 23.01
N GLY A 437 2.27 0.00 21.99
CA GLY A 437 3.73 0.17 21.88
C GLY A 437 4.58 -0.50 22.96
N THR A 438 4.02 -1.33 23.85
CA THR A 438 4.80 -2.03 24.88
C THR A 438 5.57 -3.23 24.32
N ILE A 439 6.60 -3.66 25.05
CA ILE A 439 7.30 -4.94 24.83
C ILE A 439 6.48 -6.04 25.49
N SER A 440 6.08 -7.06 24.72
CA SER A 440 5.25 -8.17 25.20
C SER A 440 5.90 -9.51 24.89
N LEU A 441 6.22 -10.29 25.92
CA LEU A 441 6.71 -11.67 25.80
C LEU A 441 5.60 -12.69 25.46
N SER A 442 4.38 -12.24 25.18
CA SER A 442 3.22 -13.10 24.91
C SER A 442 3.44 -14.05 23.73
N THR A 443 4.05 -13.56 22.64
CA THR A 443 4.33 -14.37 21.44
C THR A 443 5.42 -15.42 21.69
N ILE A 444 6.50 -15.06 22.38
CA ILE A 444 7.53 -16.04 22.80
C ILE A 444 6.91 -17.10 23.72
N LYS A 445 6.07 -16.71 24.69
CA LYS A 445 5.33 -17.67 25.54
C LYS A 445 4.40 -18.58 24.74
N TYR A 446 3.67 -18.06 23.75
CA TYR A 446 2.80 -18.84 22.87
C TYR A 446 3.59 -19.84 22.02
N ILE A 447 4.70 -19.42 21.41
CA ILE A 447 5.58 -20.28 20.61
C ILE A 447 6.16 -21.39 21.48
N LEU A 448 6.73 -21.06 22.65
CA LEU A 448 7.28 -22.05 23.59
C LEU A 448 6.23 -23.05 24.08
N HIS A 449 5.02 -22.58 24.39
CA HIS A 449 3.90 -23.46 24.77
C HIS A 449 3.55 -24.43 23.63
N LYS A 450 3.41 -23.93 22.40
CA LYS A 450 3.11 -24.75 21.21
C LYS A 450 4.21 -25.78 20.93
N ILE A 451 5.48 -25.43 21.10
CA ILE A 451 6.62 -26.36 21.00
C ILE A 451 6.55 -27.44 22.09
N LYS A 452 6.25 -27.08 23.35
CA LYS A 452 6.09 -28.06 24.45
C LYS A 452 4.95 -29.05 24.17
N CYS A 453 3.79 -28.55 23.72
CA CYS A 453 2.66 -29.40 23.32
C CYS A 453 3.04 -30.36 22.18
N ASN A 454 3.67 -29.85 21.11
CA ASN A 454 4.08 -30.68 19.97
C ASN A 454 5.17 -31.72 20.31
N ARG A 455 5.98 -31.48 21.35
CA ARG A 455 6.97 -32.44 21.86
C ARG A 455 6.41 -33.41 22.92
N GLY A 456 5.10 -33.41 23.17
CA GLY A 456 4.46 -34.26 24.19
C GLY A 456 4.80 -33.89 25.63
N ILE A 457 5.54 -32.80 25.86
CA ILE A 457 5.97 -32.35 27.20
C ILE A 457 4.82 -31.60 27.87
N ARG A 458 3.77 -32.36 28.24
CA ARG A 458 2.83 -31.96 29.30
C ARG A 458 3.59 -32.03 30.62
N ASN A 459 3.89 -30.88 31.21
CA ASN A 459 4.19 -30.82 32.62
C ASN A 459 2.98 -31.42 33.37
N LYS A 460 3.18 -32.51 34.12
CA LYS A 460 2.38 -32.76 35.32
C LYS A 460 2.84 -31.74 36.36
N ASN A 461 1.86 -31.07 36.98
CA ASN A 461 1.87 -30.10 38.09
C ASN A 461 0.93 -28.95 37.72
#